data_AF-A0A026WMF3-F1
#
_entry.id   AF-A0A026WMF3-F1
#
_cell.length_a   1.000
_cell.length_b   1.000
_cell.length_c   1.000
_cell.angle_alpha   90.00
_cell.angle_beta   90.00
_cell.angle_gamma   90.00
#
_symmetry.space_group_name_H-M   'P 1'
#
loop_
_entity.id
_entity.type
_entity.pdbx_description
1 polymer ?
#
loop_
_entity_poly.entity_id
_entity_poly.type
_entity_poly.pdbx_seq_one_letter_code
_entity_poly.pdbx_strand_id
1 'polypeptide(L)' 'MENDELKALLNENSSQTLKELTGQLGVNESTVSRHLKAMKKIQKEEKWL' A
#
# COMPACT_ATOMS: atom_id res chain seq x y z
N MET A 1 9.37 6.88 -7.51
CA MET A 1 8.10 7.32 -8.13
C MET A 1 6.95 6.41 -7.69
N GLU A 2 6.82 5.14 -8.10
CA GLU A 2 5.69 4.28 -7.63
C GLU A 2 5.68 3.99 -6.11
N ASN A 3 6.86 3.89 -5.49
CA ASN A 3 6.98 3.66 -4.04
C ASN A 3 6.63 4.88 -3.18
N ASP A 4 6.84 6.10 -3.66
CA ASP A 4 6.70 7.30 -2.84
C ASP A 4 5.21 7.66 -2.66
N GLU A 5 4.43 7.46 -3.72
CA GLU A 5 2.98 7.68 -3.75
C GLU A 5 2.25 6.65 -2.87
N LEU A 6 2.62 5.37 -2.99
CA LEU A 6 2.10 4.33 -2.09
C LEU A 6 2.47 4.61 -0.63
N LYS A 7 3.67 5.11 -0.34
CA LYS A 7 4.05 5.52 1.02
C LYS A 7 3.21 6.68 1.54
N ALA A 8 2.92 7.68 0.70
CA ALA A 8 2.10 8.82 1.08
C ALA A 8 0.67 8.39 1.44
N LEU A 9 0.06 7.52 0.62
CA LEU A 9 -1.27 6.94 0.89
C LEU A 9 -1.30 6.17 2.21
N LEU A 10 -0.31 5.30 2.44
CA LEU A 10 -0.19 4.56 3.69
C LEU A 10 0.06 5.44 4.92
N ASN A 11 0.68 6.61 4.73
CA ASN A 11 0.92 7.56 5.81
C ASN A 11 -0.32 8.41 6.11
N GLU A 12 -1.10 8.78 5.10
CA GLU A 12 -2.40 9.44 5.27
C GLU A 12 -3.44 8.50 5.89
N ASN A 13 -3.52 7.26 5.41
CA ASN A 13 -4.45 6.27 5.91
C ASN A 13 -3.81 4.88 5.98
N SER A 14 -3.14 4.63 7.11
CA SER A 14 -2.52 3.34 7.39
C SER A 14 -3.52 2.18 7.48
N SER A 15 -4.82 2.45 7.56
CA SER A 15 -5.87 1.43 7.68
C SER A 15 -6.49 0.98 6.35
N GLN A 16 -5.97 1.47 5.21
CA GLN A 16 -6.48 1.08 3.90
C GLN A 16 -6.19 -0.38 3.58
N THR A 17 -7.14 -1.01 2.90
CA THR A 17 -6.98 -2.35 2.33
C THR A 17 -6.23 -2.30 1.00
N LEU A 18 -5.62 -3.43 0.62
CA LEU A 18 -4.97 -3.61 -0.69
C LEU A 18 -5.88 -3.21 -1.85
N LYS A 19 -7.18 -3.51 -1.75
CA LYS A 19 -8.19 -3.20 -2.77
C LYS A 19 -8.47 -1.71 -2.92
N GLU A 20 -8.40 -0.95 -1.83
CA GLU A 20 -8.52 0.51 -1.87
C GLU A 20 -7.26 1.13 -2.45
N LEU A 21 -6.09 0.62 -2.08
CA LEU A 21 -4.81 1.07 -2.62
C LEU A 21 -4.72 0.84 -4.13
N THR A 22 -5.16 -0.33 -4.63
CA THR A 22 -5.21 -0.59 -6.07
C THR A 22 -6.22 0.29 -6.79
N GLY A 23 -7.38 0.56 -6.19
CA GLY A 23 -8.37 1.48 -6.74
C GLY A 23 -7.85 2.92 -6.85
N GLN A 24 -7.09 3.39 -5.86
CA GLN A 24 -6.52 4.74 -5.85
C GLN A 24 -5.33 4.89 -6.80
N LEU A 25 -4.46 3.89 -6.86
CA LEU A 25 -3.27 3.90 -7.72
C LEU A 25 -3.58 3.44 -9.15
N GLY A 26 -4.75 2.83 -9.40
CA GLY A 26 -5.09 2.23 -10.69
C GLY A 26 -4.18 1.06 -11.09
N VAL A 27 -3.46 0.48 -10.13
CA VAL A 27 -2.51 -0.62 -10.36
C VAL A 27 -3.07 -1.95 -9.85
N ASN A 28 -2.49 -3.04 -10.31
CA ASN A 28 -2.91 -4.37 -9.90
C ASN A 28 -2.47 -4.72 -8.46
N GLU A 29 -3.22 -5.58 -7.77
CA GLU A 29 -2.91 -5.98 -6.38
C GLU A 29 -1.52 -6.61 -6.25
N SER A 30 -1.10 -7.34 -7.29
CA SER A 30 0.24 -7.94 -7.37
C SER A 30 1.35 -6.88 -7.35
N THR A 31 1.12 -5.74 -8.00
CA THR A 31 2.07 -4.62 -8.05
C THR A 31 2.18 -3.95 -6.68
N VAL A 32 1.04 -3.67 -6.04
CA VAL A 32 1.01 -3.09 -4.69
C VAL A 32 1.63 -4.03 -3.68
N SER A 33 1.30 -5.32 -3.72
CA SER A 33 1.86 -6.35 -2.84
C SER A 33 3.38 -6.45 -2.98
N ARG A 34 3.91 -6.43 -4.21
CA ARG A 34 5.36 -6.43 -4.45
C ARG A 34 6.03 -5.17 -3.90
N HIS A 35 5.39 -4.01 -4.07
CA HIS A 35 5.86 -2.73 -3.53
C HIS A 35 5.85 -2.71 -2.00
N LEU A 36 4.77 -3.13 -1.36
CA LEU A 36 4.66 -3.25 0.10
C LEU A 36 5.76 -4.16 0.68
N LYS A 37 6.01 -5.29 0.02
CA LYS A 37 7.08 -6.22 0.39
C LYS A 37 8.47 -5.58 0.24
N ALA A 38 8.69 -4.80 -0.82
CA ALA A 38 9.94 -4.05 -1.01
C ALA A 38 10.12 -2.95 0.07
N MET A 39 9.02 -2.35 0.53
CA MET A 39 9.02 -1.37 1.62
C MET A 39 9.12 -2.00 3.02
N LYS A 40 9.08 -3.33 3.13
CA LYS A 40 8.96 -4.07 4.40
C LYS A 40 7.74 -3.64 5.24
N LYS A 41 6.68 -3.14 4.58
CA LYS A 41 5.41 -2.81 5.23
C LYS A 41 4.65 -4.10 5.50
N ILE A 42 4.24 -4.30 6.75
CA ILE A 42 3.47 -5.48 7.17
C ILE A 42 2.09 -5.02 7.59
N GLN A 43 1.04 -5.65 7.06
CA GLN A 43 -0.31 -5.41 7.54
C GLN A 43 -0.50 -6.18 8.84
N LYS A 44 -0.71 -5.47 9.94
CA LYS A 44 -1.03 -6.04 11.24
C LYS A 44 -2.32 -5.41 11.72
N GLU A 45 -3.33 -6.25 12.00
CA GLU A 45 -4.63 -5.80 12.53
C GLU A 45 -5.20 -4.61 11.73
N GLU A 46 -5.26 -4.79 10.40
CA GLU A 46 -5.80 -3.79 9.46
C GLU A 46 -4.99 -2.49 9.36
N LYS A 47 -3.76 -2.44 9.89
CA LYS A 47 -2.84 -1.29 9.75
C LYS A 47 -1.52 -1.68 9.12
N TRP A 48 -1.03 -0.85 8.21
CA TRP A 48 0.30 -1.00 7.59
C TRP A 48 1.39 -0.44 8.51
N LEU A 49 2.05 -1.31 9.26
CA LEU A 49 3.21 -1.00 10.09
C LEU A 49 4.48 -0.92 9.23
#